data_AF-A0A6B3IBE0-F1
#
_entry.id   AF-A0A6B3IBE0-F1
#
_cell.length_a   1.000
_cell.length_b   1.000
_cell.length_c   1.000
_cell.angle_alpha   90.00
_cell.angle_beta   90.00
_cell.angle_gamma   90.00
#
_symmetry.space_group_name_H-M   'P 1'
#
loop_
_entity.id
_entity.type
_entity.pdbx_description
1 polymer ?
#
loop_
_entity_poly.entity_id
_entity_poly.type
_entity_poly.pdbx_seq_one_letter_code
_entity_poly.pdbx_strand_id
1 'polypeptide(L)'
;ATLADVAASQRAERRDTSTLRHVVIGSAPVLKELADEVHETLGARAHSLWGMSEAGPVTTTRPEDPEGWAARSNGSSIDAMETRIETSGAYGSPGGEGSEGSSEGSSGSGSPVGPAGSVGRLRIRGASIALGYHRRPEAFAAELDEDGWFDTGDLARDDGAGGIRIIGRARDAVLRD
;
A
#
# COMPACT_ATOMS: atom_id res chain seq x y z
N ALA A 1 11.50 10.99 17.72
CA ALA A 1 10.32 10.61 18.50
C ALA A 1 9.41 9.80 17.60
N THR A 2 9.08 8.58 18.02
CA THR A 2 8.10 7.70 17.39
C THR A 2 6.69 8.04 17.90
N LEU A 3 5.66 7.47 17.29
CA LEU A 3 4.29 7.62 17.79
C LEU A 3 4.11 6.96 19.17
N ALA A 4 4.82 5.86 19.43
CA ALA A 4 4.88 5.24 20.75
C ALA A 4 5.51 6.19 21.80
N ASP A 5 6.56 6.94 21.43
CA ASP A 5 7.17 7.95 22.33
C ASP A 5 6.17 9.06 22.67
N VAL A 6 5.35 9.48 21.70
CA VAL A 6 4.28 10.48 21.91
C VAL A 6 3.21 9.94 22.86
N ALA A 7 2.75 8.72 22.64
CA ALA A 7 1.78 8.07 23.52
C ALA A 7 2.32 7.91 24.96
N ALA A 8 3.59 7.49 25.10
CA ALA A 8 4.27 7.40 26.39
C ALA A 8 4.38 8.76 27.09
N SER A 9 4.75 9.81 26.36
CA SER A 9 4.82 11.17 26.89
C SER A 9 3.46 11.68 27.38
N GLN A 10 2.39 11.41 26.63
CA GLN A 10 1.02 11.78 27.02
C GLN A 10 0.53 11.04 28.27
N ARG A 11 0.94 9.78 28.47
CA ARG A 11 0.65 9.03 29.70
C ARG A 11 1.42 9.58 30.90
N ALA A 12 2.70 9.96 30.70
CA ALA A 12 3.55 10.51 31.74
C ALA A 12 3.09 11.91 32.18
N GLU A 13 2.67 12.75 31.23
CA GLU A 13 2.19 14.11 31.48
C GLU A 13 1.00 14.40 30.56
N ARG A 14 -0.21 14.34 31.12
CA ARG A 14 -1.44 14.53 30.37
C ARG A 14 -1.57 15.98 29.88
N ARG A 15 -1.68 16.14 28.57
CA ARG A 15 -2.02 17.41 27.91
C ARG A 15 -3.44 17.36 27.36
N ASP A 16 -4.08 18.51 27.23
CA ASP A 16 -5.37 18.59 26.54
C ASP A 16 -5.19 18.26 25.05
N THR A 17 -5.80 17.14 24.64
CA THR A 17 -5.78 16.62 23.26
C THR A 17 -7.19 16.62 22.65
N SER A 18 -8.17 17.26 23.31
CA SER A 18 -9.58 17.24 22.90
C SER A 18 -9.87 17.78 21.50
N THR A 19 -8.94 18.55 20.91
CA THR A 19 -9.04 19.06 19.54
C THR A 19 -8.37 18.18 18.49
N LEU A 20 -7.52 17.23 18.90
CA LEU A 20 -6.84 16.30 17.99
C LEU A 20 -7.81 15.20 17.56
N ARG A 21 -8.08 15.12 16.25
CA ARG A 21 -9.05 14.16 15.69
C ARG A 21 -8.41 13.00 14.93
N HIS A 22 -7.31 13.26 14.25
CA HIS A 22 -6.70 12.33 13.30
C HIS A 22 -5.20 12.24 13.53
N VAL A 23 -4.69 11.02 13.47
CA VAL A 23 -3.26 10.72 13.38
C VAL A 23 -3.07 9.91 12.10
N VAL A 24 -2.21 10.38 11.21
CA VAL A 24 -1.88 9.67 9.96
C VAL A 24 -0.54 8.99 10.14
N ILE A 25 -0.49 7.70 9.85
CA ILE A 25 0.68 6.83 10.02
C ILE A 25 1.05 6.30 8.64
N GLY A 26 2.30 6.54 8.24
CA GLY A 26 2.87 6.02 6.99
C GLY A 26 4.30 5.56 7.19
N SER A 27 4.92 5.06 6.12
CA SER A 27 6.32 4.60 6.07
C SER A 27 6.69 3.44 7.02
N ALA A 28 5.73 2.90 7.78
CA ALA A 28 5.87 1.71 8.60
C ALA A 28 4.51 0.99 8.70
N PRO A 29 4.48 -0.32 8.97
CA PRO A 29 3.24 -1.04 9.23
C PRO A 29 2.48 -0.41 10.39
N VAL A 30 1.19 -0.12 10.20
CA VAL A 30 0.29 0.23 11.30
C VAL A 30 -0.09 -1.07 12.01
N LEU A 31 0.54 -1.33 13.15
CA LEU A 31 0.16 -2.43 14.03
C LEU A 31 -1.14 -2.07 14.76
N LYS A 32 -1.98 -3.07 15.02
CA LYS A 32 -3.26 -2.86 15.70
C LYS A 32 -3.05 -2.23 17.08
N GLU A 33 -2.05 -2.74 17.80
CA GLU A 33 -1.66 -2.29 19.13
C GLU A 33 -1.32 -0.80 19.14
N LEU A 34 -0.62 -0.32 18.11
CA LEU A 34 -0.28 1.09 17.97
C LEU A 34 -1.51 1.95 17.66
N ALA A 35 -2.43 1.45 16.82
CA ALA A 35 -3.67 2.17 16.51
C ALA A 35 -4.59 2.28 17.75
N ASP A 36 -4.71 1.19 18.52
CA ASP A 36 -5.45 1.18 19.78
C ASP A 36 -4.82 2.15 20.80
N GLU A 37 -3.48 2.11 20.95
CA GLU A 37 -2.73 2.99 21.85
C GLU A 37 -2.95 4.47 21.53
N VAL A 38 -2.95 4.85 20.25
CA VAL A 38 -3.24 6.22 19.81
C VAL A 38 -4.65 6.65 20.22
N HIS A 39 -5.64 5.78 20.00
CA HIS A 39 -7.01 6.07 20.39
C HIS A 39 -7.14 6.26 21.91
N GLU A 40 -6.58 5.34 22.69
CA GLU A 40 -6.65 5.38 24.15
C GLU A 40 -5.93 6.58 24.78
N THR A 41 -4.79 6.99 24.22
CA THR A 41 -3.95 8.04 24.82
C THR A 41 -4.25 9.44 24.32
N LEU A 42 -4.59 9.57 23.04
CA LEU A 42 -4.77 10.86 22.37
C LEU A 42 -6.24 11.15 22.03
N GLY A 43 -7.15 10.17 22.13
CA GLY A 43 -8.54 10.30 21.70
C GLY A 43 -8.71 10.45 20.19
N ALA A 44 -7.63 10.25 19.43
CA ALA A 44 -7.58 10.49 17.99
C ALA A 44 -7.70 9.18 17.22
N ARG A 45 -8.29 9.26 16.02
CA ARG A 45 -8.37 8.11 15.11
C ARG A 45 -7.09 7.96 14.31
N ALA A 46 -6.54 6.75 14.27
CA ALA A 46 -5.41 6.41 13.43
C ALA A 46 -5.85 6.11 11.98
N HIS A 47 -5.10 6.65 11.03
CA HIS A 47 -5.25 6.44 9.58
C HIS A 47 -3.95 5.86 9.01
N SER A 48 -4.08 4.90 8.11
CA SER A 48 -2.96 4.37 7.34
C SER A 48 -2.76 5.19 6.06
N LEU A 49 -1.52 5.42 5.68
CA LEU A 49 -1.13 6.06 4.44
C LEU A 49 0.04 5.28 3.84
N TRP A 50 -0.09 4.89 2.58
CA TRP A 50 1.02 4.35 1.81
C TRP A 50 1.39 5.30 0.66
N GLY A 51 2.68 5.35 0.38
CA GLY A 51 3.28 6.24 -0.58
C GLY A 51 4.80 6.03 -0.67
N MET A 52 5.41 6.70 -1.64
CA MET A 52 6.85 6.67 -1.88
C MET A 52 7.34 8.05 -2.33
N SER A 53 8.64 8.30 -2.29
CA SER A 53 9.21 9.60 -2.69
C SER A 53 8.85 9.98 -4.13
N GLU A 54 8.70 8.98 -4.99
CA GLU A 54 8.36 9.10 -6.40
C GLU A 54 6.88 9.41 -6.65
N ALA A 55 6.01 9.27 -5.66
CA ALA A 55 4.55 9.41 -5.85
C ALA A 55 3.84 10.23 -4.77
N GLY A 56 4.54 10.58 -3.68
CA GLY A 56 3.88 11.12 -2.49
C GLY A 56 2.85 10.12 -1.93
N PRO A 57 1.71 10.60 -1.38
CA PRO A 57 0.64 9.73 -0.92
C PRO A 57 -0.11 9.10 -2.10
N VAL A 58 -0.34 7.78 -2.03
CA VAL A 58 -1.07 7.04 -3.08
C VAL A 58 -2.35 6.42 -2.53
N THR A 59 -2.28 5.78 -1.36
CA THR A 59 -3.46 5.21 -0.71
C THR A 59 -3.59 5.70 0.72
N THR A 60 -4.83 5.81 1.20
CA THR A 60 -5.09 6.13 2.60
C THR A 60 -6.43 5.60 3.07
N THR A 61 -6.53 5.29 4.36
CA THR A 61 -7.83 5.09 5.01
C THR A 61 -8.47 6.44 5.32
N ARG A 62 -9.75 6.58 5.03
CA ARG A 62 -10.60 7.74 5.14
C ARG A 62 -11.43 7.74 6.45
N PRO A 63 -11.97 8.88 6.88
CA PRO A 63 -12.83 8.97 8.06
C PRO A 63 -14.08 8.09 8.01
N GLU A 64 -14.64 7.85 6.83
CA GLU A 64 -15.84 7.05 6.59
C GLU A 64 -15.60 5.54 6.68
N ASP A 65 -14.35 5.08 6.68
CA ASP A 65 -14.04 3.66 6.72
C ASP A 65 -14.37 3.02 8.07
N PRO A 66 -14.43 1.68 8.16
CA PRO A 66 -14.59 1.00 9.44
C PRO A 66 -13.48 1.33 10.45
N GLU A 67 -13.83 1.32 11.74
CA GLU A 67 -12.86 1.51 12.81
C GLU A 67 -11.81 0.38 12.82
N GLY A 68 -10.56 0.75 13.08
CA GLY A 68 -9.42 -0.17 13.06
C GLY A 68 -9.02 -0.68 11.67
N TRP A 69 -9.62 -0.18 10.57
CA TRP A 69 -9.23 -0.59 9.21
C TRP A 69 -7.77 -0.27 8.90
N ALA A 70 -7.24 0.83 9.43
CA ALA A 70 -5.83 1.22 9.30
C ALA A 70 -4.83 0.13 9.76
N ALA A 71 -5.21 -0.73 10.72
CA ALA A 71 -4.36 -1.83 11.16
C ALA A 71 -4.33 -3.01 10.15
N ARG A 72 -5.37 -3.14 9.34
CA ARG A 72 -5.61 -4.27 8.42
C ARG A 72 -5.40 -3.91 6.95
N SER A 73 -5.35 -2.62 6.63
CA SER A 73 -5.29 -2.09 5.27
C SER A 73 -4.37 -0.88 5.18
N ASN A 74 -3.79 -0.67 4.00
CA ASN A 74 -3.13 0.57 3.59
C ASN A 74 -4.11 1.54 2.89
N GLY A 75 -5.41 1.22 2.92
CA GLY A 75 -6.49 2.04 2.40
C GLY A 75 -6.68 1.92 0.90
N SER A 76 -7.59 2.75 0.38
CA SER A 76 -7.89 2.86 -1.04
C SER A 76 -7.09 3.99 -1.68
N SER A 77 -6.97 3.98 -3.01
CA SER A 77 -6.34 5.06 -3.75
C SER A 77 -6.95 6.43 -3.43
N ILE A 78 -6.12 7.46 -3.38
CA ILE A 78 -6.60 8.85 -3.37
C ILE A 78 -7.12 9.24 -4.75
N ASP A 79 -7.99 10.25 -4.85
CA ASP A 79 -8.66 10.61 -6.10
C ASP A 79 -7.71 10.95 -7.26
N ALA A 80 -6.50 11.42 -6.95
CA ALA A 80 -5.48 11.76 -7.93
C ALA A 80 -4.66 10.55 -8.43
N MET A 81 -4.90 9.35 -7.89
CA MET A 81 -4.09 8.16 -8.09
C MET A 81 -4.94 6.92 -8.39
N GLU A 82 -4.36 6.03 -9.19
CA GLU A 82 -4.87 4.70 -9.50
C GLU A 82 -3.86 3.66 -9.00
N THR A 83 -4.36 2.50 -8.59
CA THR A 83 -3.56 1.34 -8.19
C THR A 83 -3.99 0.11 -8.99
N ARG A 84 -3.04 -0.78 -9.27
CA ARG A 84 -3.29 -2.07 -9.91
C ARG A 84 -2.38 -3.12 -9.28
N ILE A 85 -2.90 -4.31 -9.04
CA ILE A 85 -2.13 -5.45 -8.54
C ILE A 85 -1.99 -6.46 -9.68
N GLU A 86 -0.77 -6.66 -10.15
CA GLU A 86 -0.45 -7.61 -11.22
C GLU A 86 -0.02 -8.95 -10.62
N THR A 87 -0.87 -9.95 -10.80
CA THR A 87 -0.69 -11.29 -10.21
C THR A 87 0.00 -12.28 -11.15
N SER A 88 0.20 -11.90 -12.42
CA SER A 88 0.86 -12.72 -13.42
C SER A 88 2.39 -12.68 -13.23
N GLY A 89 2.89 -13.67 -12.49
CA GLY A 89 4.30 -13.82 -12.14
C GLY A 89 4.37 -14.43 -10.75
N ALA A 90 4.85 -15.66 -10.64
CA ALA A 90 4.77 -16.52 -9.46
C ALA A 90 5.13 -15.82 -8.13
N TYR A 91 4.13 -15.29 -7.43
CA TYR A 91 4.21 -14.92 -6.03
C TYR A 91 2.99 -15.52 -5.32
N GLY A 92 3.07 -16.83 -5.05
CA GLY A 92 2.16 -17.53 -4.13
C GLY A 92 0.75 -17.80 -4.66
N SER A 93 0.62 -18.54 -5.76
CA SER A 93 -0.56 -19.40 -5.91
C SER A 93 -0.37 -20.64 -5.03
N PRO A 94 -1.19 -20.87 -4.00
CA PRO A 94 -1.19 -22.16 -3.33
C PRO A 94 -1.90 -23.16 -4.26
N GLY A 95 -1.12 -23.97 -4.96
CA GLY A 95 -1.61 -25.06 -5.81
C GLY A 95 -1.65 -24.70 -7.29
N GLY A 96 -0.55 -24.97 -7.99
CA GLY A 96 -0.47 -24.91 -9.43
C GLY A 96 0.65 -25.82 -9.92
N GLU A 97 0.42 -27.13 -9.84
CA GLU A 97 1.24 -28.11 -10.57
C GLU A 97 1.28 -27.74 -12.05
N GLY A 98 2.44 -27.97 -12.66
CA GLY A 98 2.79 -27.43 -13.97
C GLY A 98 1.79 -27.74 -15.08
N SER A 99 1.65 -26.78 -15.99
CA SER A 99 1.19 -27.06 -17.34
C SER A 99 2.06 -26.27 -18.32
N GLU A 100 2.83 -27.03 -19.10
CA GLU A 100 3.57 -26.56 -20.27
C GLU A 100 2.61 -26.21 -21.41
N GLY A 101 2.92 -25.13 -22.17
CA GLY A 101 2.32 -24.78 -23.47
C GLY A 101 0.89 -24.23 -23.38
N SER A 102 0.52 -23.11 -24.00
CA SER A 102 0.77 -22.75 -25.39
C SER A 102 0.45 -21.26 -25.60
N SER A 103 1.15 -20.63 -26.53
CA SER A 103 0.84 -19.32 -27.06
C SER A 103 -0.46 -19.33 -27.88
N GLU A 104 -1.36 -18.39 -27.61
CA GLU A 104 -2.29 -17.87 -28.61
C GLU A 104 -2.84 -16.50 -28.16
N GLY A 105 -2.82 -15.53 -29.08
CA GLY A 105 -3.12 -14.13 -28.79
C GLY A 105 -4.61 -13.86 -28.55
N SER A 106 -4.89 -12.91 -27.67
CA SER A 106 -6.19 -12.24 -27.62
C SER A 106 -6.01 -10.80 -27.18
N SER A 107 -6.18 -9.88 -28.13
CA SER A 107 -6.46 -8.46 -27.85
C SER A 107 -7.74 -8.36 -27.03
N GLY A 108 -7.64 -7.82 -25.82
CA GLY A 108 -8.78 -7.60 -24.93
C GLY A 108 -8.34 -6.76 -23.74
N SER A 109 -8.83 -5.52 -23.67
CA SER A 109 -8.72 -4.65 -22.51
C SER A 109 -9.40 -5.32 -21.32
N GLY A 110 -8.60 -5.74 -20.34
CA GLY A 110 -9.05 -6.41 -19.13
C GLY A 110 -7.89 -7.18 -18.51
N SER A 111 -7.07 -6.49 -17.71
CA SER A 111 -6.02 -7.16 -16.94
C SER A 111 -6.67 -8.19 -16.00
N PRO A 112 -6.19 -9.45 -15.95
CA PRO A 112 -6.78 -10.48 -15.10
C PRO A 112 -6.54 -10.13 -13.64
N VAL A 113 -7.63 -9.89 -12.91
CA VAL A 113 -7.61 -9.84 -11.44
C VAL A 113 -7.44 -11.28 -10.97
N GLY A 114 -6.32 -11.59 -10.32
CA GLY A 114 -6.09 -12.92 -9.72
C GLY A 114 -7.16 -13.29 -8.68
N PRO A 115 -7.18 -14.54 -8.18
CA PRO A 115 -8.12 -14.98 -7.15
C PRO A 115 -8.09 -14.02 -5.95
N ALA A 116 -9.25 -13.72 -5.36
CA ALA A 116 -9.34 -12.83 -4.21
C ALA A 116 -8.31 -13.22 -3.12
N GLY A 117 -7.39 -12.30 -2.81
CA GLY A 117 -6.30 -12.51 -1.86
C GLY A 117 -4.94 -12.90 -2.48
N SER A 118 -4.82 -13.07 -3.80
CA SER A 118 -3.53 -13.32 -4.46
C SER A 118 -2.59 -12.11 -4.32
N VAL A 119 -1.34 -12.37 -3.97
CA VAL A 119 -0.28 -11.36 -3.90
C VAL A 119 0.23 -11.06 -5.31
N GLY A 120 0.47 -9.80 -5.62
CA GLY A 120 0.98 -9.36 -6.92
C GLY A 120 1.83 -8.10 -6.82
N ARG A 121 2.45 -7.72 -7.94
CA ARG A 121 3.21 -6.47 -8.06
C ARG A 121 2.27 -5.29 -8.00
N LEU A 122 2.55 -4.33 -7.13
CA LEU A 122 1.80 -3.08 -7.06
C LEU A 122 2.29 -2.12 -8.16
N ARG A 123 1.37 -1.72 -9.02
CA ARG A 123 1.54 -0.66 -10.02
C ARG A 123 0.72 0.55 -9.60
N ILE A 124 1.23 1.74 -9.92
CA ILE A 124 0.55 3.00 -9.64
C ILE A 124 0.56 3.92 -10.86
N ARG A 125 -0.44 4.78 -10.98
CA ARG A 125 -0.50 5.82 -12.01
C ARG A 125 -1.28 7.01 -11.46
N GLY A 126 -0.95 8.22 -11.88
CA GLY A 126 -1.74 9.40 -11.52
C GLY A 126 -0.94 10.68 -11.44
N ALA A 127 -1.59 11.74 -10.97
CA ALA A 127 -1.06 13.10 -11.01
C ALA A 127 0.07 13.35 -10.00
N SER A 128 0.24 12.48 -9.00
CA SER A 128 1.27 12.62 -7.97
C SER A 128 2.61 11.97 -8.34
N ILE A 129 2.69 11.28 -9.49
CA ILE A 129 3.94 10.68 -9.97
C ILE A 129 4.98 11.76 -10.28
N ALA A 130 6.20 11.57 -9.79
CA ALA A 130 7.32 12.47 -10.00
C ALA A 130 7.63 12.65 -11.49
N LEU A 131 8.23 13.77 -11.85
CA LEU A 131 8.65 14.05 -13.23
C LEU A 131 9.88 13.24 -13.66
N GLY A 132 10.60 12.66 -12.70
CA GLY A 132 11.80 11.87 -12.97
C GLY A 132 12.85 11.98 -11.87
N TYR A 133 13.86 11.10 -11.95
CA TYR A 133 15.04 11.19 -11.10
C TYR A 133 15.99 12.29 -11.60
N HIS A 134 16.49 13.11 -10.68
CA HIS A 134 17.40 14.21 -11.01
C HIS A 134 18.65 13.69 -11.75
N ARG A 135 18.91 14.22 -12.95
CA ARG A 135 20.02 13.80 -13.85
C ARG A 135 20.01 12.32 -14.23
N ARG A 136 18.89 11.62 -14.04
CA ARG A 136 18.72 10.20 -14.37
C ARG A 136 17.34 9.93 -15.00
N PRO A 137 16.92 10.67 -16.04
CA PRO A 137 15.57 10.55 -16.61
C PRO A 137 15.29 9.15 -17.17
N GLU A 138 16.27 8.50 -17.81
CA GLU A 138 16.10 7.15 -18.35
C GLU A 138 15.84 6.10 -17.27
N ALA A 139 16.43 6.26 -16.08
CA ALA A 139 16.21 5.34 -14.97
C ALA A 139 14.78 5.42 -14.46
N PHE A 140 14.16 6.60 -14.49
CA PHE A 140 12.75 6.76 -14.10
C PHE A 140 11.81 6.26 -15.19
N ALA A 141 12.11 6.59 -16.45
CA ALA A 141 11.33 6.13 -17.59
C ALA A 141 11.30 4.59 -17.70
N ALA A 142 12.38 3.91 -17.29
CA ALA A 142 12.44 2.45 -17.25
C ALA A 142 11.49 1.80 -16.22
N GLU A 143 11.01 2.55 -15.22
CA GLU A 143 10.03 2.05 -14.24
C GLU A 143 8.58 2.23 -14.73
N LEU A 144 8.37 2.94 -15.84
CA LEU A 144 7.05 3.14 -16.46
C LEU A 144 6.86 2.13 -17.59
N ASP A 145 5.67 1.52 -17.65
CA ASP A 145 5.25 0.76 -18.81
C ASP A 145 4.67 1.66 -19.93
N GLU A 146 4.27 1.04 -21.05
CA GLU A 146 3.71 1.73 -22.22
C GLU A 146 2.39 2.48 -21.92
N ASP A 147 1.67 2.06 -20.87
CA ASP A 147 0.40 2.64 -20.41
C ASP A 147 0.57 3.67 -19.28
N GLY A 148 1.83 3.97 -18.91
CA GLY A 148 2.20 4.94 -17.89
C GLY A 148 2.05 4.44 -16.46
N TRP A 149 2.01 3.12 -16.23
CA TRP A 149 2.03 2.54 -14.89
C TRP A 149 3.45 2.43 -14.37
N PHE A 150 3.68 3.00 -13.19
CA PHE A 150 4.95 2.97 -12.50
C PHE A 150 5.11 1.71 -11.65
N ASP A 151 6.25 1.04 -11.78
CA ASP A 151 6.66 -0.08 -10.94
C ASP A 151 7.09 0.40 -9.55
N THR A 152 6.30 0.08 -8.53
CA THR A 152 6.63 0.46 -7.15
C THR A 152 7.74 -0.39 -6.53
N GLY A 153 7.99 -1.57 -7.10
CA GLY A 153 8.82 -2.62 -6.50
C GLY A 153 8.17 -3.31 -5.28
N ASP A 154 6.94 -2.94 -4.90
CA ASP A 154 6.20 -3.53 -3.78
C ASP A 154 5.30 -4.68 -4.23
N LEU A 155 5.10 -5.63 -3.31
CA LEU A 155 4.08 -6.66 -3.39
C LEU A 155 2.88 -6.24 -2.54
N ALA A 156 1.70 -6.35 -3.12
CA ALA A 156 0.44 -6.05 -2.45
C ALA A 156 -0.61 -7.12 -2.75
N ARG A 157 -1.66 -7.14 -1.94
CA ARG A 157 -2.90 -7.87 -2.22
C ARG A 157 -4.10 -6.97 -1.94
N ASP A 158 -5.23 -7.30 -2.55
CA ASP A 158 -6.51 -6.72 -2.19
C ASP A 158 -6.83 -7.05 -0.71
N ASP A 159 -7.44 -6.10 0.00
CA ASP A 159 -7.80 -6.27 1.41
C ASP A 159 -9.21 -6.85 1.63
N GLY A 160 -9.96 -7.07 0.55
CA GLY A 160 -11.33 -7.57 0.51
C GLY A 160 -12.41 -6.49 0.64
N ALA A 161 -12.03 -5.22 0.76
CA ALA A 161 -12.91 -4.09 1.04
C ALA A 161 -12.64 -2.87 0.14
N GLY A 162 -11.95 -3.06 -0.98
CA GLY A 162 -11.61 -1.99 -1.93
C GLY A 162 -10.38 -1.18 -1.55
N GLY A 163 -9.59 -1.66 -0.58
CA GLY A 163 -8.26 -1.17 -0.26
C GLY A 163 -7.17 -2.18 -0.62
N ILE A 164 -5.93 -1.84 -0.32
CA ILE A 164 -4.78 -2.73 -0.52
C ILE A 164 -4.07 -3.03 0.80
N ARG A 165 -3.35 -4.15 0.85
CA ARG A 165 -2.39 -4.46 1.90
C ARG A 165 -1.02 -4.69 1.29
N ILE A 166 -0.04 -3.90 1.71
CA ILE A 166 1.37 -4.12 1.36
C ILE A 166 1.90 -5.35 2.11
N ILE A 167 2.53 -6.25 1.36
CA ILE A 167 3.12 -7.50 1.86
C ILE A 167 4.63 -7.34 2.08
N GLY A 168 5.29 -6.56 1.23
CA GLY A 168 6.73 -6.31 1.33
C GLY A 168 7.31 -5.89 -0.01
N ARG A 169 8.63 -5.90 -0.11
CA ARG A 169 9.37 -5.61 -1.34
C ARG A 169 9.52 -6.88 -2.17
N ALA A 170 9.31 -6.78 -3.48
CA ALA A 170 9.48 -7.91 -4.38
C ALA A 170 10.93 -8.45 -4.40
N ARG A 171 11.92 -7.58 -4.18
CA ARG A 171 13.35 -7.95 -4.12
C ARG A 171 13.75 -8.62 -2.80
N ASP A 172 12.98 -8.41 -1.72
CA ASP A 172 13.27 -8.96 -0.40
C ASP A 172 12.42 -10.20 -0.08
N ALA A 173 11.55 -10.62 -1.01
CA ALA A 173 10.69 -11.78 -0.84
C ALA A 173 11.54 -13.06 -0.80
N VAL A 174 11.69 -13.65 0.38
CA VAL A 174 12.25 -15.00 0.53
C VAL A 174 11.19 -16.00 0.07
N LEU A 175 11.40 -16.59 -1.11
CA LEU A 175 10.68 -17.79 -1.53
C LEU A 175 11.02 -18.90 -0.53
N ARG A 176 10.02 -19.40 0.19
CA ARG A 176 10.15 -20.61 0.99
C ARG A 176 9.42 -21.72 0.25
N ASP A 177 10.18 -22.75 -0.10
CA ASP A 177 9.72 -23.99 -0.74
C ASP A 177 8.81 -24.81 0.20
#